data_AF-A0A835EPS3-F1
#
_entry.id   AF-A0A835EPS3-F1
#
_cell.length_a   1.000
_cell.length_b   1.000
_cell.length_c   1.000
_cell.angle_alpha   90.00
_cell.angle_beta   90.00
_cell.angle_gamma   90.00
#
_symmetry.space_group_name_H-M   'P 1'
#
loop_
_entity.id
_entity.type
_entity.pdbx_description
1 polymer ?
#
loop_
_entity_poly.entity_id
_entity_poly.type
_entity_poly.pdbx_seq_one_letter_code
_entity_poly.pdbx_strand_id
1 'polypeptide(L)'
;MAGKSPLRRWKPFFPAFGIIDAAIEASVVPALSRDKVRSARDEVVEMLRGVPAADARDSEEFCVLLDGFMAESLLTLRAVPAEAVPRVLASSADLAKAVGALRRHESDRIRGLARDVIRGWTVAVEEDIARTSAAMKRLDDVCRQTTKAAAEASHPKTTNKTAPVAAGHGQRRMENTKDQAPAANRDSRGIPAEKMEVTKRKLHQRYQEVEDAKRQRKIQEIQAPKMPEQRQRNIVHPILRERSQARSGKSTVVRRCAVSSS
;
A
#
# COMPACT_ATOMS: atom_id res chain seq x y z
N MET A 1 -11.97 -37.50 -38.08
CA MET A 1 -11.08 -36.56 -37.33
C MET A 1 -11.76 -36.21 -36.01
N ALA A 2 -11.06 -36.21 -34.89
CA ALA A 2 -11.63 -35.69 -33.63
C ALA A 2 -11.60 -34.15 -33.67
N GLY A 3 -12.76 -33.51 -33.46
CA GLY A 3 -12.86 -32.05 -33.41
C GLY A 3 -11.97 -31.48 -32.32
N LYS A 4 -11.05 -30.57 -32.68
CA LYS A 4 -10.21 -29.87 -31.70
C LYS A 4 -11.08 -28.84 -30.98
N SER A 5 -11.39 -29.08 -29.70
CA SER A 5 -12.24 -28.16 -28.95
C SER A 5 -11.62 -26.74 -28.88
N PRO A 6 -12.41 -25.68 -29.15
CA PRO A 6 -11.93 -24.30 -29.35
C PRO A 6 -11.17 -23.75 -28.13
N LEU A 7 -11.70 -24.06 -26.94
CA LEU A 7 -11.16 -23.71 -25.64
C LEU A 7 -9.71 -24.21 -25.39
N ARG A 8 -9.14 -25.08 -26.23
CA ARG A 8 -7.74 -25.54 -26.10
C ARG A 8 -6.72 -24.42 -26.27
N ARG A 9 -6.97 -23.47 -27.17
CA ARG A 9 -6.13 -22.26 -27.37
C ARG A 9 -6.05 -21.42 -26.10
N TRP A 10 -7.19 -21.20 -25.46
CA TRP A 10 -7.33 -20.37 -24.27
C TRP A 10 -7.02 -21.09 -22.94
N LYS A 11 -7.04 -22.43 -22.90
CA LYS A 11 -6.82 -23.23 -21.67
C LYS A 11 -5.55 -22.86 -20.88
N PRO A 12 -4.38 -22.60 -21.48
CA PRO A 12 -3.18 -22.20 -20.74
C PRO A 12 -3.23 -20.77 -20.18
N PHE A 13 -4.12 -19.92 -20.71
CA PHE A 13 -4.09 -18.47 -20.50
C PHE A 13 -5.29 -17.93 -19.70
N PHE A 14 -6.35 -18.73 -19.46
CA PHE A 14 -7.48 -18.31 -18.63
C PHE A 14 -7.10 -17.70 -17.26
N PRO A 15 -6.11 -18.23 -16.49
CA PRO A 15 -5.69 -17.60 -15.24
C PRO A 15 -5.17 -16.16 -15.40
N ALA A 16 -4.62 -15.81 -16.56
CA ALA A 16 -4.09 -14.47 -16.81
C ALA A 16 -5.19 -13.40 -16.82
N PHE A 17 -6.44 -13.74 -17.17
CA PHE A 17 -7.55 -12.78 -17.15
C PHE A 17 -7.76 -12.21 -15.74
N GLY A 18 -7.98 -13.06 -14.73
CA GLY A 18 -8.21 -12.59 -13.36
C GLY A 18 -7.03 -11.84 -12.75
N ILE A 19 -5.80 -12.25 -13.08
CA ILE A 19 -4.56 -11.59 -12.62
C ILE A 19 -4.43 -10.19 -13.24
N ILE A 20 -4.71 -10.05 -14.54
CA ILE A 20 -4.69 -8.76 -15.25
C ILE A 20 -5.86 -7.88 -14.82
N ASP A 21 -7.04 -8.45 -14.61
CA ASP A 21 -8.22 -7.73 -14.12
C ASP A 21 -7.93 -7.06 -12.77
N ALA A 22 -7.46 -7.83 -11.79
CA ALA A 22 -7.11 -7.33 -10.46
C ALA A 22 -5.96 -6.30 -10.49
N ALA A 23 -4.96 -6.51 -11.35
CA ALA A 23 -3.86 -5.57 -11.51
C ALA A 23 -4.31 -4.20 -12.08
N ILE A 24 -5.26 -4.21 -13.02
CA ILE A 24 -5.84 -2.97 -13.56
C ILE A 24 -6.66 -2.26 -12.47
N GLU A 25 -7.52 -2.98 -11.75
CA GLU A 25 -8.36 -2.42 -10.68
C GLU A 25 -7.54 -1.85 -9.51
N ALA A 26 -6.35 -2.40 -9.23
CA ALA A 26 -5.40 -1.87 -8.26
C ALA A 26 -4.56 -0.67 -8.77
N SER A 27 -4.58 -0.38 -10.07
CA SER A 27 -3.68 0.61 -10.71
C SER A 27 -4.31 1.96 -11.04
N VAL A 28 -5.65 2.03 -11.17
CA VAL A 28 -6.36 3.25 -11.60
C VAL A 28 -7.14 3.84 -10.43
N VAL A 29 -6.99 5.16 -10.22
CA VAL A 29 -7.80 5.93 -9.27
C VAL A 29 -8.51 7.05 -10.04
N PRO A 30 -9.86 7.12 -10.06
CA PRO A 30 -10.82 6.19 -9.43
C PRO A 30 -10.80 4.80 -10.06
N ALA A 31 -11.12 3.76 -9.27
CA ALA A 31 -11.10 2.39 -9.73
C ALA A 31 -12.15 2.13 -10.83
N LEU A 32 -11.69 1.81 -12.04
CA LEU A 32 -12.52 1.33 -13.13
C LEU A 32 -12.89 -0.14 -12.88
N SER A 33 -14.07 -0.38 -12.28
CA SER A 33 -14.62 -1.74 -12.12
C SER A 33 -14.61 -2.49 -13.45
N ARG A 34 -14.09 -3.72 -13.41
CA ARG A 34 -14.04 -4.62 -14.56
C ARG A 34 -15.13 -5.67 -14.55
N ASP A 35 -16.11 -5.56 -13.66
CA ASP A 35 -17.20 -6.55 -13.51
C ASP A 35 -17.97 -6.78 -14.81
N LYS A 36 -18.30 -5.71 -15.54
CA LYS A 36 -18.96 -5.82 -16.86
C LYS A 36 -18.10 -6.55 -17.90
N VAL A 37 -16.77 -6.38 -17.83
CA VAL A 37 -15.82 -7.06 -18.72
C VAL A 37 -15.68 -8.53 -18.33
N ARG A 38 -15.70 -8.83 -17.02
CA ARG A 38 -15.77 -10.20 -16.50
C ARG A 38 -17.05 -10.90 -16.96
N SER A 39 -18.22 -10.35 -16.70
CA SER A 39 -19.51 -10.93 -17.13
C SER A 39 -19.58 -11.18 -18.64
N ALA A 40 -19.29 -10.17 -19.48
CA ALA A 40 -19.37 -10.32 -20.94
C ALA A 40 -18.34 -11.32 -21.51
N ARG A 41 -17.16 -11.43 -20.90
CA ARG A 41 -16.19 -12.48 -21.23
C ARG A 41 -16.72 -13.84 -20.80
N ASP A 42 -17.24 -13.97 -19.60
CA ASP A 42 -17.66 -15.25 -19.01
C ASP A 42 -18.91 -15.79 -19.73
N GLU A 43 -19.82 -14.93 -20.19
CA GLU A 43 -20.90 -15.24 -21.16
C GLU A 43 -20.35 -15.84 -22.46
N VAL A 44 -19.28 -15.25 -23.05
CA VAL A 44 -18.62 -15.80 -24.25
C VAL A 44 -17.94 -17.15 -23.97
N VAL A 45 -17.40 -17.38 -22.76
CA VAL A 45 -16.85 -18.70 -22.40
C VAL A 45 -17.96 -19.73 -22.19
N GLU A 46 -19.13 -19.36 -21.66
CA GLU A 46 -20.31 -20.25 -21.58
C GLU A 46 -20.84 -20.61 -22.98
N MET A 47 -20.96 -19.65 -23.90
CA MET A 47 -21.30 -19.94 -25.29
C MET A 47 -20.31 -20.93 -25.92
N LEU A 48 -19.00 -20.72 -25.72
CA LEU A 48 -17.94 -21.66 -26.14
C LEU A 48 -17.98 -23.04 -25.49
N ARG A 49 -18.67 -23.22 -24.35
CA ARG A 49 -18.93 -24.52 -23.72
C ARG A 49 -20.15 -25.22 -24.32
N GLY A 50 -21.12 -24.47 -24.83
CA GLY A 50 -22.35 -24.98 -25.46
C GLY A 50 -22.23 -25.33 -26.94
N VAL A 51 -21.32 -24.71 -27.69
CA VAL A 51 -21.15 -24.96 -29.14
C VAL A 51 -20.75 -26.43 -29.43
N PRO A 52 -21.50 -27.16 -30.29
CA PRO A 52 -21.14 -28.52 -30.69
C PRO A 52 -19.80 -28.56 -31.45
N ALA A 53 -19.04 -29.66 -31.30
CA ALA A 53 -17.72 -29.80 -31.91
C ALA A 53 -17.72 -29.96 -33.45
N ALA A 54 -18.89 -29.85 -34.11
CA ALA A 54 -19.02 -29.75 -35.55
C ALA A 54 -18.94 -28.29 -36.05
N ASP A 55 -19.40 -27.34 -35.24
CA ASP A 55 -19.62 -25.94 -35.62
C ASP A 55 -18.35 -25.10 -35.40
N ALA A 56 -17.28 -25.54 -36.06
CA ALA A 56 -15.94 -25.01 -35.89
C ALA A 56 -15.82 -23.52 -36.22
N ARG A 57 -16.68 -22.99 -37.11
CA ARG A 57 -16.72 -21.58 -37.48
C ARG A 57 -17.12 -20.70 -36.30
N ASP A 58 -18.33 -20.90 -35.79
CA ASP A 58 -18.93 -20.14 -34.69
C ASP A 58 -17.99 -20.16 -33.47
N SER A 59 -17.34 -21.31 -33.24
CA SER A 59 -16.36 -21.48 -32.17
C SER A 59 -15.06 -20.68 -32.32
N GLU A 60 -14.62 -20.36 -33.55
CA GLU A 60 -13.48 -19.47 -33.79
C GLU A 60 -13.92 -18.00 -33.68
N GLU A 61 -15.15 -17.65 -34.10
CA GLU A 61 -15.69 -16.29 -33.93
C GLU A 61 -15.76 -15.91 -32.43
N PHE A 62 -16.16 -16.83 -31.54
CA PHE A 62 -16.04 -16.60 -30.09
C PHE A 62 -14.59 -16.59 -29.56
N CYS A 63 -13.66 -17.35 -30.15
CA CYS A 63 -12.23 -17.24 -29.80
C CYS A 63 -11.66 -15.87 -30.16
N VAL A 64 -12.10 -15.26 -31.26
CA VAL A 64 -11.74 -13.89 -31.67
C VAL A 64 -12.31 -12.85 -30.70
N LEU A 65 -13.47 -13.09 -30.10
CA LEU A 65 -14.00 -12.22 -29.02
C LEU A 65 -13.16 -12.31 -27.74
N LEU A 66 -12.73 -13.51 -27.32
CA LEU A 66 -11.79 -13.68 -26.19
C LEU A 66 -10.44 -13.01 -26.45
N ASP A 67 -9.95 -13.10 -27.69
CA ASP A 67 -8.77 -12.36 -28.16
C ASP A 67 -8.93 -10.85 -27.99
N GLY A 68 -10.10 -10.31 -28.36
CA GLY A 68 -10.49 -8.92 -28.15
C GLY A 68 -10.41 -8.53 -26.67
N PHE A 69 -11.13 -9.26 -25.80
CA PHE A 69 -11.14 -8.97 -24.36
C PHE A 69 -9.73 -8.95 -23.74
N MET A 70 -8.87 -9.92 -24.06
CA MET A 70 -7.50 -9.94 -23.53
C MET A 70 -6.65 -8.79 -24.10
N ALA A 71 -6.79 -8.47 -25.39
CA ALA A 71 -6.03 -7.37 -26.00
C ALA A 71 -6.43 -5.99 -25.45
N GLU A 72 -7.73 -5.72 -25.22
CA GLU A 72 -8.15 -4.49 -24.53
C GLU A 72 -7.68 -4.44 -23.08
N SER A 73 -7.60 -5.60 -22.41
CA SER A 73 -7.04 -5.71 -21.07
C SER A 73 -5.55 -5.36 -21.06
N LEU A 74 -4.77 -5.87 -22.01
CA LEU A 74 -3.35 -5.52 -22.17
C LEU A 74 -3.13 -4.07 -22.59
N LEU A 75 -4.04 -3.46 -23.38
CA LEU A 75 -4.00 -2.03 -23.69
C LEU A 75 -4.27 -1.17 -22.45
N THR A 76 -5.28 -1.54 -21.65
CA THR A 76 -5.58 -0.87 -20.37
C THR A 76 -4.38 -0.97 -19.41
N LEU A 77 -3.77 -2.15 -19.32
CA LEU A 77 -2.60 -2.42 -18.49
C LEU A 77 -1.33 -1.69 -18.98
N ARG A 78 -1.23 -1.40 -20.28
CA ARG A 78 -0.18 -0.54 -20.87
C ARG A 78 -0.40 0.95 -20.57
N ALA A 79 -1.65 1.38 -20.38
CA ALA A 79 -1.99 2.77 -20.05
C ALA A 79 -1.74 3.14 -18.57
N VAL A 80 -1.35 2.16 -17.74
CA VAL A 80 -0.91 2.39 -16.35
C VAL A 80 0.33 3.31 -16.34
N PRO A 81 0.32 4.43 -15.59
CA PRO A 81 1.48 5.33 -15.50
C PRO A 81 2.74 4.59 -15.02
N ALA A 82 3.90 4.91 -15.59
CA ALA A 82 5.18 4.30 -15.23
C ALA A 82 5.44 4.33 -13.71
N GLU A 83 5.09 5.43 -13.04
CA GLU A 83 5.22 5.61 -11.58
C GLU A 83 4.36 4.66 -10.73
N ALA A 84 3.30 4.09 -11.31
CA ALA A 84 2.47 3.09 -10.65
C ALA A 84 2.99 1.66 -10.89
N VAL A 85 3.74 1.41 -11.97
CA VAL A 85 4.16 0.07 -12.39
C VAL A 85 4.95 -0.70 -11.32
N PRO A 86 5.98 -0.14 -10.65
CA PRO A 86 6.70 -0.87 -9.59
C PRO A 86 5.77 -1.34 -8.47
N ARG A 87 4.76 -0.54 -8.11
CA ARG A 87 3.77 -0.86 -7.07
C ARG A 87 2.79 -1.94 -7.52
N VAL A 88 2.30 -1.86 -8.76
CA VAL A 88 1.41 -2.87 -9.37
C VAL A 88 2.11 -4.22 -9.49
N LEU A 89 3.39 -4.24 -9.90
CA LEU A 89 4.21 -5.45 -9.93
C LEU A 89 4.49 -6.02 -8.53
N ALA A 90 4.84 -5.16 -7.56
CA ALA A 90 5.02 -5.58 -6.17
C ALA A 90 3.73 -6.14 -5.53
N SER A 91 2.55 -5.73 -6.02
CA SER A 91 1.25 -6.23 -5.56
C SER A 91 0.88 -7.62 -6.12
N SER A 92 1.56 -8.12 -7.15
CA SER A 92 1.26 -9.44 -7.73
C SER A 92 2.46 -10.08 -8.44
N ALA A 93 3.10 -11.04 -7.76
CA ALA A 93 4.25 -11.78 -8.30
C ALA A 93 3.92 -12.57 -9.58
N ASP A 94 2.69 -13.06 -9.72
CA ASP A 94 2.26 -13.80 -10.92
C ASP A 94 1.87 -12.89 -12.10
N LEU A 95 1.73 -11.56 -11.93
CA LEU A 95 1.35 -10.64 -13.02
C LEU A 95 2.40 -10.60 -14.14
N ALA A 96 3.67 -10.45 -13.80
CA ALA A 96 4.77 -10.47 -14.77
C ALA A 96 4.86 -11.81 -15.52
N LYS A 97 4.54 -12.91 -14.82
CA LYS A 97 4.53 -14.28 -15.34
C LYS A 97 3.32 -14.55 -16.25
N ALA A 98 2.15 -14.02 -15.90
CA ALA A 98 0.92 -14.11 -16.70
C ALA A 98 1.05 -13.34 -18.03
N VAL A 99 1.48 -12.08 -17.99
CA VAL A 99 1.76 -11.30 -19.21
C VAL A 99 2.95 -11.89 -19.99
N GLY A 100 3.97 -12.39 -19.28
CA GLY A 100 5.08 -13.12 -19.88
C GLY A 100 4.64 -14.36 -20.67
N ALA A 101 3.66 -15.12 -20.18
CA ALA A 101 3.09 -16.28 -20.88
C ALA A 101 2.33 -15.87 -22.15
N LEU A 102 1.58 -14.77 -22.13
CA LEU A 102 0.82 -14.26 -23.28
C LEU A 102 1.71 -13.88 -24.48
N ARG A 103 3.02 -13.69 -24.28
CA ARG A 103 4.01 -13.56 -25.39
C ARG A 103 4.12 -14.83 -26.26
N ARG A 104 3.58 -15.96 -25.83
CA ARG A 104 3.48 -17.24 -26.58
C ARG A 104 2.08 -17.53 -27.12
N HIS A 105 1.14 -16.59 -26.98
CA HIS A 105 -0.21 -16.74 -27.52
C HIS A 105 -0.20 -16.80 -29.05
N GLU A 106 -1.18 -17.49 -29.65
CA GLU A 106 -1.25 -17.70 -31.10
C GLU A 106 -1.52 -16.38 -31.85
N SER A 107 -2.39 -15.55 -31.28
CA SER A 107 -2.75 -14.21 -31.78
C SER A 107 -1.59 -13.21 -31.74
N ASP A 108 -1.22 -12.65 -32.89
CA ASP A 108 -0.17 -11.64 -33.00
C ASP A 108 -0.50 -10.34 -32.25
N ARG A 109 -1.78 -9.95 -32.15
CA ARG A 109 -2.17 -8.74 -31.40
C ARG A 109 -1.82 -8.88 -29.92
N ILE A 110 -2.21 -10.00 -29.30
CA ILE A 110 -1.89 -10.31 -27.89
C ILE A 110 -0.38 -10.48 -27.71
N ARG A 111 0.28 -11.23 -28.60
CA ARG A 111 1.74 -11.44 -28.57
C ARG A 111 2.54 -10.14 -28.76
N GLY A 112 2.03 -9.17 -29.52
CA GLY A 112 2.57 -7.81 -29.63
C GLY A 112 2.39 -7.02 -28.34
N LEU A 113 1.14 -6.87 -27.88
CA LEU A 113 0.81 -6.11 -26.67
C LEU A 113 1.52 -6.63 -25.42
N ALA A 114 1.62 -7.95 -25.24
CA ALA A 114 2.34 -8.56 -24.13
C ALA A 114 3.86 -8.27 -24.17
N ARG A 115 4.47 -8.11 -25.35
CA ARG A 115 5.87 -7.66 -25.47
C ARG A 115 6.02 -6.17 -25.14
N ASP A 116 5.06 -5.35 -25.55
CA ASP A 116 5.06 -3.91 -25.28
C ASP A 116 4.85 -3.60 -23.79
N VAL A 117 3.93 -4.29 -23.12
CA VAL A 117 3.71 -4.18 -21.67
C VAL A 117 4.98 -4.56 -20.90
N ILE A 118 5.56 -5.74 -21.17
CA ILE A 118 6.80 -6.18 -20.49
C ILE A 118 7.95 -5.19 -20.73
N ARG A 119 8.13 -4.66 -21.95
CA ARG A 119 9.18 -3.67 -22.24
C ARG A 119 8.98 -2.38 -21.46
N GLY A 120 7.75 -1.84 -21.45
CA GLY A 120 7.44 -0.63 -20.69
C GLY A 120 7.65 -0.81 -19.18
N TRP A 121 7.35 -2.00 -18.68
CA TRP A 121 7.58 -2.36 -17.28
C TRP A 121 9.06 -2.49 -16.93
N THR A 122 9.89 -3.08 -17.79
CA THR A 122 11.34 -3.14 -17.59
C THR A 122 11.91 -1.73 -17.44
N VAL A 123 11.58 -0.79 -18.34
CA VAL A 123 12.05 0.60 -18.28
C VAL A 123 11.59 1.29 -16.99
N ALA A 124 10.30 1.20 -16.64
CA ALA A 124 9.77 1.83 -15.43
C ALA A 124 10.41 1.29 -14.12
N VAL A 125 10.80 0.02 -14.09
CA VAL A 125 11.51 -0.59 -12.95
C VAL A 125 12.99 -0.18 -12.93
N GLU A 126 13.65 -0.11 -14.08
CA GLU A 126 15.03 0.40 -14.21
C GLU A 126 15.13 1.88 -13.77
N GLU A 127 14.15 2.71 -14.16
CA GLU A 127 14.04 4.11 -13.73
C GLU A 127 13.82 4.25 -12.22
N ASP A 128 12.98 3.42 -11.60
CA ASP A 128 12.72 3.47 -10.15
C ASP A 128 13.90 2.93 -9.32
N ILE A 129 14.65 1.95 -9.84
CA ILE A 129 15.92 1.49 -9.26
C ILE A 129 16.99 2.59 -9.36
N ALA A 130 17.11 3.26 -10.52
CA ALA A 130 18.04 4.38 -10.70
C ALA A 130 17.71 5.56 -9.76
N ARG A 131 16.42 5.91 -9.64
CA ARG A 131 15.90 6.90 -8.69
C ARG A 131 16.21 6.54 -7.23
N THR A 132 15.95 5.29 -6.85
CA THR A 132 16.18 4.79 -5.48
C THR A 132 17.66 4.80 -5.12
N SER A 133 18.55 4.33 -6.01
CA SER A 133 20.00 4.37 -5.79
C SER A 133 20.55 5.81 -5.73
N ALA A 134 20.02 6.73 -6.53
CA ALA A 134 20.35 8.16 -6.44
C ALA A 134 19.89 8.79 -5.12
N ALA A 135 18.75 8.36 -4.56
CA ALA A 135 18.28 8.79 -3.25
C ALA A 135 19.17 8.24 -2.12
N MET A 136 19.54 6.95 -2.17
CA MET A 136 20.47 6.33 -1.21
C MET A 136 21.82 7.04 -1.19
N LYS A 137 22.43 7.28 -2.36
CA LYS A 137 23.70 8.01 -2.45
C LYS A 137 23.65 9.39 -1.80
N ARG A 138 22.54 10.12 -1.95
CA ARG A 138 22.35 11.44 -1.30
C ARG A 138 22.33 11.33 0.23
N LEU A 139 21.82 10.23 0.81
CA LEU A 139 21.87 10.00 2.25
C LEU A 139 23.30 9.69 2.73
N ASP A 140 24.06 8.90 1.97
CA ASP A 140 25.48 8.62 2.25
C ASP A 140 26.33 9.90 2.22
N ASP A 141 26.12 10.74 1.20
CA ASP A 141 26.83 12.03 1.05
C ASP A 141 26.48 13.00 2.20
N VAL A 142 25.23 13.02 2.68
CA VAL A 142 24.82 13.78 3.88
C VAL A 142 25.49 13.25 5.15
N CYS A 143 25.55 11.92 5.33
CA CYS A 143 26.20 11.29 6.48
C CYS A 143 27.72 11.58 6.53
N ARG A 144 28.36 11.65 5.35
CA ARG A 144 29.76 12.09 5.20
C ARG A 144 29.97 13.58 5.49
N GLN A 145 29.00 14.43 5.17
CA GLN A 145 29.08 15.87 5.45
C GLN A 145 28.91 16.17 6.94
N THR A 146 27.96 15.54 7.64
CA THR A 146 27.74 15.77 9.08
C THR A 146 28.92 15.28 9.93
N THR A 147 29.48 14.12 9.61
CA THR A 147 30.68 13.59 10.30
C THR A 147 31.91 14.47 10.08
N LYS A 148 32.10 15.02 8.87
CA LYS A 148 33.22 15.95 8.59
C LYS A 148 33.05 17.29 9.30
N ALA A 149 31.83 17.86 9.32
CA ALA A 149 31.54 19.10 10.03
C ALA A 149 31.77 18.98 11.55
N ALA A 150 31.43 17.83 12.15
CA ALA A 150 31.70 17.55 13.56
C ALA A 150 33.22 17.49 13.88
N ALA A 151 34.02 16.92 12.98
CA ALA A 151 35.48 16.91 13.12
C ALA A 151 36.08 18.33 12.98
N GLU A 152 35.65 19.11 12.00
CA GLU A 152 36.16 20.47 11.77
C GLU A 152 35.76 21.45 12.90
N ALA A 153 34.60 21.25 13.54
CA ALA A 153 34.19 21.99 14.74
C ALA A 153 35.06 21.71 15.98
N SER A 154 35.93 20.70 15.95
CA SER A 154 36.74 20.26 17.10
C SER A 154 38.15 20.88 17.17
N HIS A 155 38.50 21.82 16.28
CA HIS A 155 39.87 22.35 16.16
C HIS A 155 39.94 23.90 16.18
N PRO A 156 40.05 24.56 17.35
CA PRO A 156 40.29 25.99 17.44
C PRO A 156 41.72 26.33 16.99
N LYS A 157 41.86 26.89 15.79
CA LYS A 157 43.16 27.31 15.23
C LYS A 157 43.67 28.58 15.92
N THR A 158 44.38 28.43 17.03
CA THR A 158 45.11 29.53 17.68
C THR A 158 46.32 29.94 16.83
N THR A 159 46.33 31.17 16.32
CA THR A 159 47.49 31.77 15.64
C THR A 159 47.95 33.00 16.40
N ASN A 160 48.89 32.81 17.33
CA ASN A 160 49.46 33.90 18.11
C ASN A 160 50.50 34.66 17.28
N LYS A 161 50.32 35.97 17.09
CA LYS A 161 51.41 36.92 16.82
C LYS A 161 51.27 38.14 17.72
N THR A 162 52.42 38.62 18.18
CA THR A 162 52.55 39.55 19.31
C THR A 162 52.40 41.02 18.90
N ALA A 163 52.10 41.89 19.86
CA ALA A 163 51.95 43.34 19.68
C ALA A 163 53.29 44.07 19.40
N PRO A 164 53.26 45.41 19.16
CA PRO A 164 53.30 46.32 20.32
C PRO A 164 52.28 47.49 20.26
N VAL A 165 52.32 48.34 21.29
CA VAL A 165 51.35 49.40 21.62
C VAL A 165 51.72 50.76 21.02
N ALA A 166 50.72 51.56 20.67
CA ALA A 166 50.78 53.03 20.61
C ALA A 166 49.52 53.63 21.26
N ALA A 167 49.61 54.83 21.82
CA ALA A 167 48.56 55.43 22.66
C ALA A 167 47.67 56.45 21.93
N GLY A 168 46.45 56.65 22.42
CA GLY A 168 45.54 57.72 21.98
C GLY A 168 44.44 58.00 23.01
N HIS A 169 44.34 59.23 23.49
CA HIS A 169 43.24 59.70 24.36
C HIS A 169 42.00 60.08 23.52
N GLY A 170 40.80 59.82 24.04
CA GLY A 170 39.54 60.30 23.47
C GLY A 170 38.38 60.11 24.46
N GLN A 171 37.70 61.20 24.86
CA GLN A 171 36.89 61.23 26.08
C GLN A 171 35.53 61.92 25.91
N ARG A 172 34.45 61.18 26.16
CA ARG A 172 33.07 61.59 26.51
C ARG A 172 32.32 60.31 26.94
N ARG A 173 31.68 60.15 28.11
CA ARG A 173 30.76 61.03 28.89
C ARG A 173 29.50 61.31 28.05
N MET A 174 28.28 60.89 28.42
CA MET A 174 27.58 60.92 29.73
C MET A 174 26.83 59.59 30.01
N GLU A 175 26.72 59.08 31.25
CA GLU A 175 25.98 59.59 32.44
C GLU A 175 24.46 59.36 32.26
N ASN A 176 23.69 58.68 33.12
CA ASN A 176 23.93 58.05 34.44
C ASN A 176 23.09 56.71 34.52
N THR A 177 22.87 55.94 35.60
CA THR A 177 23.04 56.11 37.05
C THR A 177 23.18 54.74 37.78
N LYS A 178 23.72 54.79 39.02
CA LYS A 178 23.34 54.11 40.29
C LYS A 178 22.27 52.99 40.31
N ASP A 179 22.35 51.98 41.20
CA ASP A 179 23.19 51.69 42.40
C ASP A 179 23.52 50.17 42.42
N GLN A 180 24.49 49.59 43.14
CA GLN A 180 25.72 50.06 43.82
C GLN A 180 26.60 48.81 44.06
N ALA A 181 27.94 48.93 44.02
CA ALA A 181 28.87 47.82 44.25
C ALA A 181 29.36 47.74 45.71
N PRO A 182 30.07 46.65 46.09
CA PRO A 182 31.52 46.81 46.21
C PRO A 182 32.31 45.88 45.27
N ALA A 183 33.54 46.30 44.95
CA ALA A 183 34.36 45.66 43.92
C ALA A 183 35.40 44.68 44.50
N ALA A 184 35.74 43.65 43.70
CA ALA A 184 36.99 42.91 43.83
C ALA A 184 37.61 42.74 42.43
N ASN A 185 38.91 43.05 42.31
CA ASN A 185 39.65 43.08 41.05
C ASN A 185 40.52 41.82 40.92
N ARG A 186 40.37 41.04 39.83
CA ARG A 186 41.48 40.45 39.02
C ARG A 186 41.02 39.43 37.96
N ASP A 187 41.81 39.38 36.89
CA ASP A 187 42.23 38.25 36.06
C ASP A 187 41.27 37.09 35.73
N SER A 188 41.18 36.81 34.42
CA SER A 188 40.56 35.60 33.87
C SER A 188 41.16 34.30 34.41
N ARG A 189 40.39 33.55 35.21
CA ARG A 189 40.67 32.14 35.55
C ARG A 189 39.38 31.36 35.80
N GLY A 190 39.07 30.43 34.90
CA GLY A 190 37.97 29.46 35.03
C GLY A 190 36.58 30.02 34.71
N ILE A 191 35.74 29.19 34.09
CA ILE A 191 34.28 29.33 34.22
C ILE A 191 33.96 28.97 35.68
N PRO A 192 33.27 29.83 36.46
CA PRO A 192 32.87 29.48 37.82
C PRO A 192 32.04 28.20 37.79
N ALA A 193 32.44 27.17 38.55
CA ALA A 193 31.78 25.86 38.57
C ALA A 193 30.27 26.00 38.87
N GLU A 194 29.91 26.96 39.72
CA GLU A 194 28.54 27.40 40.01
C GLU A 194 27.71 27.76 38.76
N LYS A 195 28.27 28.49 37.78
CA LYS A 195 27.56 28.82 36.53
C LYS A 195 27.30 27.58 35.68
N MET A 196 28.25 26.64 35.67
CA MET A 196 28.13 25.35 35.00
C MET A 196 27.19 24.39 35.75
N GLU A 197 27.08 24.53 37.07
CA GLU A 197 26.11 23.79 37.88
C GLU A 197 24.69 24.35 37.69
N VAL A 198 24.52 25.66 37.62
CA VAL A 198 23.23 26.31 37.31
C VAL A 198 22.71 25.82 35.95
N THR A 199 23.54 25.77 34.90
CA THR A 199 23.11 25.21 33.60
C THR A 199 22.84 23.71 33.68
N LYS A 200 23.66 22.93 34.40
CA LYS A 200 23.41 21.49 34.64
C LYS A 200 22.06 21.26 35.34
N ARG A 201 21.77 21.95 36.45
CA ARG A 201 20.51 21.87 37.20
C ARG A 201 19.32 22.23 36.30
N LYS A 202 19.42 23.34 35.56
CA LYS A 202 18.35 23.82 34.66
C LYS A 202 18.07 22.86 33.49
N LEU A 203 19.10 22.18 32.97
CA LEU A 203 18.95 21.15 31.94
C LEU A 203 18.24 19.90 32.48
N HIS A 204 18.63 19.40 33.67
CA HIS A 204 17.96 18.24 34.29
C HIS A 204 16.51 18.57 34.67
N GLN A 205 16.26 19.78 35.16
CA GLN A 205 14.90 20.27 35.44
C GLN A 205 14.01 20.23 34.19
N ARG A 206 14.51 20.65 33.01
CA ARG A 206 13.73 20.56 31.77
C ARG A 206 13.43 19.12 31.34
N TYR A 207 14.36 18.17 31.54
CA TYR A 207 14.07 16.76 31.31
C TYR A 207 13.02 16.20 32.28
N GLN A 208 13.07 16.60 33.56
CA GLN A 208 12.06 16.28 34.57
C GLN A 208 10.68 16.78 34.12
N GLU A 209 10.56 18.06 33.77
CA GLU A 209 9.34 18.71 33.28
C GLU A 209 8.75 18.03 32.03
N VAL A 210 9.59 17.56 31.10
CA VAL A 210 9.14 16.82 29.90
C VAL A 210 8.60 15.44 30.24
N GLU A 211 9.23 14.71 31.17
CA GLU A 211 8.74 13.41 31.64
C GLU A 211 7.49 13.54 32.53
N ASP A 212 7.36 14.61 33.31
CA ASP A 212 6.12 14.92 34.04
C ASP A 212 4.99 15.33 33.09
N ALA A 213 5.28 16.10 32.04
CA ALA A 213 4.32 16.39 30.97
C ALA A 213 3.90 15.12 30.20
N LYS A 214 4.79 14.14 30.00
CA LYS A 214 4.43 12.80 29.49
C LYS A 214 3.51 12.07 30.46
N ARG A 215 3.82 12.05 31.76
CA ARG A 215 2.99 11.41 32.81
C ARG A 215 1.58 12.01 32.82
N GLN A 216 1.47 13.35 32.84
CA GLN A 216 0.20 14.06 32.78
C GLN A 216 -0.59 13.79 31.48
N ARG A 217 0.09 13.55 30.36
CA ARG A 217 -0.55 13.20 29.07
C ARG A 217 -0.87 11.71 28.92
N LYS A 218 -0.53 10.85 29.89
CA LYS A 218 -0.75 9.39 29.83
C LYS A 218 -1.80 8.88 30.82
N ILE A 219 -2.86 9.67 31.07
CA ILE A 219 -4.09 9.18 31.69
C ILE A 219 -5.31 9.62 30.84
N GLN A 220 -5.53 8.87 29.77
CA GLN A 220 -6.89 8.49 29.37
C GLN A 220 -6.87 6.98 29.12
N GLU A 221 -7.19 6.22 30.17
CA GLU A 221 -7.61 4.83 29.99
C GLU A 221 -8.94 4.86 29.24
N ILE A 222 -8.96 4.39 27.99
CA ILE A 222 -10.22 4.17 27.27
C ILE A 222 -10.86 2.92 27.87
N GLN A 223 -11.57 3.10 28.99
CA GLN A 223 -12.53 2.10 29.45
C GLN A 223 -13.55 1.90 28.33
N ALA A 224 -13.59 0.69 27.76
CA ALA A 224 -14.56 0.33 26.74
C ALA A 224 -15.98 0.57 27.30
N PRO A 225 -16.82 1.39 26.65
CA PRO A 225 -18.18 1.64 27.15
C PRO A 225 -18.96 0.33 27.23
N LYS A 226 -19.31 -0.09 28.45
CA LYS A 226 -20.25 -1.20 28.64
C LYS A 226 -21.60 -0.77 28.07
N MET A 227 -22.08 -1.52 27.07
CA MET A 227 -23.41 -1.33 26.51
C MET A 227 -24.46 -1.43 27.64
N PRO A 228 -25.34 -0.42 27.82
CA PRO A 228 -26.36 -0.48 28.85
C PRO A 228 -27.40 -1.55 28.53
N GLU A 229 -27.74 -2.38 29.52
CA GLU A 229 -28.66 -3.50 29.36
C GLU A 229 -30.10 -3.01 29.09
N GLN A 230 -30.53 -3.07 27.83
CA GLN A 230 -31.89 -2.70 27.44
C GLN A 230 -32.91 -3.79 27.84
N ARG A 231 -33.23 -3.81 29.15
CA ARG A 231 -34.46 -4.35 29.76
C ARG A 231 -35.07 -5.57 29.05
N GLN A 232 -34.61 -6.77 29.41
CA GLN A 232 -35.47 -7.96 29.34
C GLN A 232 -36.61 -7.81 30.36
N ARG A 233 -37.71 -7.16 29.95
CA ARG A 233 -38.96 -7.14 30.72
C ARG A 233 -39.83 -8.30 30.26
N ASN A 234 -40.03 -9.24 31.17
CA ASN A 234 -40.82 -10.45 30.99
C ASN A 234 -42.19 -10.17 30.32
N ILE A 235 -42.41 -10.76 29.15
CA ILE A 235 -43.75 -11.14 28.70
C ILE A 235 -43.80 -12.66 28.81
N VAL A 236 -44.36 -13.14 29.93
CA VAL A 236 -44.59 -14.56 30.18
C VAL A 236 -45.79 -15.02 29.37
N HIS A 237 -45.62 -15.99 28.47
CA HIS A 237 -46.71 -16.87 28.02
C HIS A 237 -46.16 -18.27 27.68
N PRO A 238 -46.98 -19.35 27.83
CA PRO A 238 -46.50 -20.51 28.57
C PRO A 238 -46.53 -21.86 27.84
N ILE A 239 -45.73 -22.80 28.38
CA ILE A 239 -46.03 -24.23 28.58
C ILE A 239 -46.58 -25.04 27.38
N LEU A 240 -45.72 -25.93 26.86
CA LEU A 240 -46.02 -27.30 26.41
C LEU A 240 -47.50 -27.74 26.31
N ARG A 241 -48.06 -27.87 25.08
CA ARG A 241 -48.79 -29.10 24.70
C ARG A 241 -49.15 -29.26 23.21
N GLU A 242 -48.95 -30.50 22.74
CA GLU A 242 -49.77 -31.29 21.80
C GLU A 242 -49.97 -30.92 20.30
N ARG A 243 -50.05 -32.00 19.49
CA ARG A 243 -50.73 -32.18 18.19
C ARG A 243 -50.18 -31.48 16.93
N SER A 244 -49.18 -32.12 16.34
CA SER A 244 -49.03 -32.21 14.87
C SER A 244 -49.41 -33.62 14.39
N GLN A 245 -50.70 -33.88 14.19
CA GLN A 245 -51.22 -35.11 13.57
C GLN A 245 -52.29 -34.76 12.53
N ALA A 246 -52.23 -35.44 11.37
CA ALA A 246 -53.12 -35.27 10.21
C ALA A 246 -53.00 -33.90 9.49
N ARG A 247 -53.20 -33.77 8.17
CA ARG A 247 -53.40 -34.78 7.11
C ARG A 247 -53.05 -34.17 5.74
N SER A 248 -52.27 -34.86 4.90
CA SER A 248 -52.35 -34.73 3.44
C SER A 248 -51.65 -35.93 2.76
N GLY A 249 -52.37 -37.05 2.62
CA GLY A 249 -51.87 -38.21 1.91
C GLY A 249 -52.31 -38.19 0.45
N LYS A 250 -51.36 -38.21 -0.50
CA LYS A 250 -51.66 -38.52 -1.90
C LYS A 250 -51.53 -40.03 -2.09
N SER A 251 -52.67 -40.70 -2.25
CA SER A 251 -52.76 -42.16 -2.29
C SER A 251 -52.28 -42.74 -3.63
N THR A 252 -51.32 -43.66 -3.58
CA THR A 252 -50.92 -44.49 -4.72
C THR A 252 -51.87 -45.68 -4.86
N VAL A 253 -52.97 -45.50 -5.58
CA VAL A 253 -53.88 -46.62 -5.91
C VAL A 253 -53.30 -47.44 -7.07
N VAL A 254 -52.70 -48.58 -6.73
CA VAL A 254 -52.44 -49.65 -7.71
C VAL A 254 -53.75 -50.33 -8.03
N ARG A 255 -54.21 -50.24 -9.29
CA ARG A 255 -55.30 -51.06 -9.81
C ARG A 255 -54.74 -52.15 -10.72
N ARG A 256 -54.67 -53.38 -10.18
CA ARG A 256 -54.76 -54.61 -10.99
C ARG A 256 -56.21 -55.10 -10.92
N CYS A 257 -56.88 -55.14 -12.07
CA CYS A 257 -57.98 -56.06 -12.32
C CYS A 257 -57.61 -56.86 -13.59
N ALA A 258 -57.99 -58.13 -13.63
CA ALA A 258 -57.51 -59.06 -14.66
C ALA A 258 -58.28 -58.92 -15.98
N VAL A 259 -57.69 -59.45 -17.04
CA VAL A 259 -58.41 -59.86 -18.23
C VAL A 259 -59.28 -61.07 -17.87
N SER A 260 -60.56 -61.02 -18.21
CA SER A 260 -61.38 -62.21 -18.40
C SER A 260 -61.76 -62.29 -19.87
N SER A 261 -61.34 -63.36 -20.53
CA SER A 261 -61.77 -63.72 -21.88
C SER A 261 -62.65 -64.95 -21.78
N SER A 262 -63.77 -64.95 -22.53
CA SER A 262 -64.74 -66.04 -22.71
C SER A 262 -65.57 -66.43 -21.47
#